data_AF-I3Y9C4-F1
#
_entry.id   AF-I3Y9C4-F1
#
_cell.length_a   1.000
_cell.length_b   1.000
_cell.length_c   1.000
_cell.angle_alpha   90.00
_cell.angle_beta   90.00
_cell.angle_gamma   90.00
#
_symmetry.space_group_name_H-M   'P 1'
#
loop_
_entity.id
_entity.type
_entity.pdbx_description
1 polymer ?
#
loop_
_entity_poly.entity_id
_entity_poly.type
_entity_poly.pdbx_seq_one_letter_code
_entity_poly.pdbx_strand_id
1 'polypeptide(L)'
;MGFAPRADVLFENAETNRRVWIEFEISRADPVANHMKFAVGHLFAPQLSCDSFVSMISDHVAAGRMNLGASAVILMRRLGMQVFQIPLFPTMTGSLVKELNHLHRPELIGSQLDVEPEIERALAIGEPVHADSSHRIYFVSNAFEVSLNVMEWNRSTASSDGARLWGKRTVTFFVYDPRSQLFAPSKFCAFIPVSRIVESLAPESKGRVLGMTLPYYCSIDANEPRFDGGVARKHFLQRLGYRLLPLSEAPGLSMRFERWLTVRNDGIRIHPRHAHILIPPHVTLPA
;
A
#
# COMPACT_ATOMS: atom_id res chain seq x y z
N MET A 1 27.21 -6.15 -16.86
CA MET A 1 25.82 -6.17 -17.38
C MET A 1 25.63 -4.91 -18.21
N GLY A 2 25.12 -4.96 -19.44
CA GLY A 2 24.98 -3.77 -20.31
C GLY A 2 23.92 -2.75 -19.86
N PHE A 3 23.54 -2.76 -18.58
CA PHE A 3 22.56 -1.87 -17.95
C PHE A 3 22.95 -1.65 -16.48
N ALA A 4 22.52 -0.52 -15.91
CA ALA A 4 22.66 -0.20 -14.49
C ALA A 4 21.33 0.34 -13.95
N PRO A 5 20.91 -0.06 -12.74
CA PRO A 5 19.79 0.60 -12.07
C PRO A 5 20.13 2.08 -11.85
N ARG A 6 19.14 2.96 -12.05
CA ARG A 6 19.27 4.39 -11.78
C ARG A 6 18.10 4.85 -10.93
N ALA A 7 18.39 5.64 -9.92
CA ALA A 7 17.40 6.40 -9.17
C ALA A 7 17.48 7.87 -9.58
N ASP A 8 16.37 8.58 -9.43
CA ASP A 8 16.33 10.03 -9.61
C ASP A 8 16.90 10.73 -8.38
N VAL A 9 16.68 10.15 -7.19
CA VAL A 9 17.21 10.64 -5.91
C VAL A 9 17.74 9.48 -5.08
N LEU A 10 18.86 9.69 -4.41
CA LEU A 10 19.42 8.78 -3.41
C LEU A 10 19.57 9.55 -2.10
N PHE A 11 18.86 9.11 -1.06
CA PHE A 11 19.11 9.56 0.30
C PHE A 11 20.00 8.56 1.03
N GLU A 12 21.02 9.07 1.71
CA GLU A 12 21.92 8.26 2.54
C GLU A 12 21.91 8.82 3.96
N ASN A 13 21.58 7.95 4.92
CA ASN A 13 21.74 8.28 6.33
C ASN A 13 23.17 7.92 6.76
N ALA A 14 23.98 8.94 7.07
CA ALA A 14 25.38 8.77 7.44
C ALA A 14 25.59 7.99 8.75
N GLU A 15 24.62 8.04 9.68
CA GLU A 15 24.72 7.36 10.98
C GLU A 15 24.34 5.88 10.89
N THR A 16 23.30 5.56 10.12
CA THR A 16 22.78 4.19 10.02
C THR A 16 23.25 3.45 8.77
N ASN A 17 23.98 4.13 7.88
CA ASN A 17 24.36 3.66 6.54
C ASN A 17 23.16 3.15 5.71
N ARG A 18 21.95 3.65 6.01
CA ARG A 18 20.71 3.28 5.32
C ARG A 18 20.57 4.11 4.05
N ARG A 19 20.26 3.46 2.93
CA ARG A 19 20.02 4.14 1.66
C ARG A 19 18.57 4.01 1.20
N VAL A 20 18.01 5.10 0.70
CA VAL A 20 16.67 5.13 0.08
C VAL A 20 16.83 5.61 -1.36
N TRP A 21 16.65 4.68 -2.29
CA TRP A 21 16.67 4.93 -3.73
C TRP A 21 15.26 5.29 -4.19
N ILE A 22 15.09 6.48 -4.78
CA ILE A 22 13.78 6.98 -5.21
C ILE A 22 13.75 7.12 -6.74
N GLU A 23 12.67 6.62 -7.34
CA GLU A 23 12.33 6.83 -8.74
C GLU A 23 10.98 7.54 -8.85
N PHE A 24 10.89 8.57 -9.68
CA PHE A 24 9.66 9.29 -9.98
C PHE A 24 9.03 8.77 -11.28
N GLU A 25 7.80 8.29 -11.16
CA GLU A 25 7.01 7.71 -12.25
C GLU A 25 5.87 8.68 -12.62
N ILE A 26 6.17 9.70 -13.43
CA ILE A 26 5.20 10.74 -13.80
C ILE A 26 4.43 10.36 -15.07
N SER A 27 5.10 9.92 -16.13
CA SER A 27 4.47 9.72 -17.45
C SER A 27 5.05 8.53 -18.23
N ARG A 28 5.35 7.42 -17.55
CA ARG A 28 6.02 6.28 -18.20
C ARG A 28 5.11 5.42 -19.08
N ALA A 29 5.73 4.94 -20.16
CA ALA A 29 5.21 3.88 -21.01
C ALA A 29 5.44 2.49 -20.40
N ASP A 30 6.60 2.26 -19.79
CA ASP A 30 6.98 1.00 -19.13
C ASP A 30 7.40 1.25 -17.68
N PRO A 31 6.51 1.02 -16.69
CA PRO A 31 6.80 1.23 -15.28
C PRO A 31 7.70 0.12 -14.68
N VAL A 32 7.97 -0.98 -15.40
CA VAL A 32 8.67 -2.17 -14.85
C VAL A 32 10.14 -2.23 -15.27
N ALA A 33 10.53 -1.57 -16.35
CA ALA A 33 11.91 -1.60 -16.85
C ALA A 33 12.96 -1.32 -15.76
N ASN A 34 12.77 -0.29 -14.93
CA ASN A 34 13.75 0.04 -13.89
C ASN A 34 13.64 -0.86 -12.65
N HIS A 35 12.42 -1.27 -12.28
CA HIS A 35 12.20 -2.32 -11.26
C HIS A 35 13.03 -3.57 -11.59
N MET A 36 13.02 -4.02 -12.85
CA MET A 36 13.79 -5.18 -13.28
C MET A 36 15.30 -4.94 -13.22
N LYS A 37 15.80 -3.74 -13.56
CA LYS A 37 17.22 -3.40 -13.42
C LYS A 37 17.67 -3.48 -11.97
N PHE A 38 16.85 -2.96 -11.04
CA PHE A 38 17.10 -3.05 -9.60
C PHE A 38 17.06 -4.51 -9.12
N ALA A 39 16.08 -5.29 -9.57
CA ALA A 39 15.95 -6.71 -9.22
C ALA A 39 17.18 -7.51 -9.66
N VAL A 40 17.59 -7.36 -10.93
CA VAL A 40 18.77 -8.05 -11.45
C VAL A 40 20.04 -7.56 -10.77
N GLY A 41 20.17 -6.25 -10.54
CA GLY A 41 21.27 -5.69 -9.76
C GLY A 41 21.39 -6.34 -8.38
N HIS A 42 20.27 -6.50 -7.67
CA HIS A 42 20.22 -7.16 -6.36
C HIS A 42 20.62 -8.63 -6.41
N LEU A 43 20.30 -9.37 -7.48
CA LEU A 43 20.70 -10.77 -7.62
C LEU A 43 22.23 -10.95 -7.71
N PHE A 44 22.92 -10.01 -8.36
CA PHE A 44 24.38 -10.08 -8.54
C PHE A 44 25.17 -9.33 -7.46
N ALA A 45 24.59 -8.27 -6.91
CA ALA A 45 25.15 -7.45 -5.84
C ALA A 45 24.01 -7.06 -4.86
N PRO A 46 23.69 -7.93 -3.89
CA PRO A 46 22.59 -7.70 -2.96
C PRO A 46 22.70 -6.37 -2.23
N GLN A 47 21.58 -5.64 -2.22
CA GLN A 47 21.41 -4.43 -1.41
C GLN A 47 21.36 -4.81 0.08
N LEU A 48 21.71 -3.86 0.96
CA LEU A 48 21.65 -4.11 2.40
C LEU A 48 20.20 -4.28 2.85
N SER A 49 19.99 -5.10 3.89
CA SER A 49 18.66 -5.33 4.46
C SER A 49 18.06 -4.13 5.21
N CYS A 50 18.75 -2.98 5.22
CA CYS A 50 18.24 -1.67 5.65
C CYS A 50 17.96 -0.73 4.46
N ASP A 51 18.52 -1.00 3.28
CA ASP A 51 18.29 -0.21 2.07
C ASP A 51 16.86 -0.39 1.58
N SER A 52 16.29 0.65 0.97
CA SER A 52 14.96 0.60 0.36
C SER A 52 14.99 1.19 -1.05
N PHE A 53 14.17 0.62 -1.93
CA PHE A 53 13.85 1.20 -3.23
C PHE A 53 12.38 1.65 -3.23
N VAL A 54 12.12 2.90 -3.61
CA VAL A 54 10.81 3.54 -3.58
C VAL A 54 10.47 4.08 -4.96
N SER A 55 9.45 3.51 -5.59
CA SER A 55 8.86 4.04 -6.82
C SER A 55 7.70 4.97 -6.46
N MET A 56 7.86 6.27 -6.70
CA MET A 56 6.86 7.29 -6.44
C MET A 56 6.08 7.58 -7.72
N ILE A 57 4.83 7.13 -7.79
CA ILE A 57 4.03 7.13 -9.01
C ILE A 57 2.92 8.16 -9.00
N SER A 58 2.89 9.03 -10.01
CA SER A 58 1.82 10.02 -10.13
C SER A 58 0.55 9.39 -10.67
N ASP A 59 -0.58 10.00 -10.34
CA ASP A 59 -1.89 9.63 -10.89
C ASP A 59 -2.03 9.91 -12.41
N HIS A 60 -1.04 10.54 -13.05
CA HIS A 60 -1.04 10.66 -14.50
C HIS A 60 -0.80 9.31 -15.20
N VAL A 61 -0.10 8.39 -14.51
CA VAL A 61 0.17 7.05 -15.04
C VAL A 61 -1.12 6.24 -15.05
N ALA A 62 -1.42 5.61 -16.18
CA ALA A 62 -2.62 4.78 -16.31
C ALA A 62 -2.68 3.67 -15.24
N ALA A 63 -3.85 3.44 -14.65
CA ALA A 63 -4.04 2.47 -13.56
C ALA A 63 -3.51 1.06 -13.85
N GLY A 64 -3.66 0.56 -15.09
CA GLY A 64 -3.10 -0.73 -15.50
C GLY A 64 -1.57 -0.80 -15.39
N ARG A 65 -0.89 0.31 -15.73
CA ARG A 65 0.57 0.44 -15.59
C ARG A 65 0.98 0.57 -14.13
N MET A 66 0.25 1.36 -13.34
CA MET A 66 0.49 1.46 -11.89
C MET A 66 0.37 0.10 -11.19
N ASN A 67 -0.62 -0.71 -11.57
CA ASN A 67 -0.80 -2.07 -11.02
C ASN A 67 0.30 -3.03 -11.48
N LEU A 68 0.82 -2.86 -12.70
CA LEU A 68 1.94 -3.65 -13.20
C LEU A 68 3.23 -3.33 -12.42
N GLY A 69 3.50 -2.05 -12.16
CA GLY A 69 4.58 -1.61 -11.25
C GLY A 69 4.43 -2.19 -9.84
N ALA A 70 3.24 -2.10 -9.25
CA ALA A 70 2.96 -2.66 -7.93
C ALA A 70 3.16 -4.19 -7.89
N SER A 71 2.83 -4.88 -8.98
CA SER A 71 3.09 -6.31 -9.12
C SER A 71 4.60 -6.62 -9.17
N ALA A 72 5.38 -5.79 -9.87
CA ALA A 72 6.84 -5.91 -9.88
C ALA A 72 7.43 -5.69 -8.48
N VAL A 73 6.92 -4.71 -7.71
CA VAL A 73 7.31 -4.51 -6.30
C VAL A 73 7.11 -5.78 -5.47
N ILE A 74 5.96 -6.45 -5.61
CA ILE A 74 5.69 -7.71 -4.89
C ILE A 74 6.72 -8.79 -5.27
N LEU A 75 7.06 -8.91 -6.55
CA LEU A 75 8.09 -9.86 -7.00
C LEU A 75 9.47 -9.53 -6.44
N MET A 76 9.86 -8.26 -6.45
CA MET A 76 11.15 -7.81 -5.90
C MET A 76 11.25 -8.09 -4.39
N ARG A 77 10.15 -7.91 -3.64
CA ARG A 77 10.11 -8.27 -2.22
C ARG A 77 10.35 -9.75 -1.97
N ARG A 78 9.89 -10.63 -2.87
CA ARG A 78 10.18 -12.07 -2.79
C ARG A 78 11.65 -12.40 -3.06
N LEU A 79 12.35 -11.55 -3.80
CA LEU A 79 13.80 -11.63 -3.96
C LEU A 79 14.57 -11.11 -2.73
N GLY A 80 13.89 -10.71 -1.66
CA GLY A 80 14.49 -10.18 -0.43
C GLY A 80 14.71 -8.67 -0.44
N MET A 81 14.22 -7.96 -1.46
CA MET A 81 14.37 -6.51 -1.54
C MET A 81 13.32 -5.77 -0.71
N GLN A 82 13.70 -4.67 -0.07
CA GLN A 82 12.73 -3.73 0.52
C GLN A 82 12.31 -2.72 -0.54
N VAL A 83 11.22 -3.03 -1.24
CA VAL A 83 10.71 -2.19 -2.32
C VAL A 83 9.32 -1.69 -2.01
N PHE A 84 8.99 -0.46 -2.38
CA PHE A 84 7.67 0.13 -2.17
C PHE A 84 7.27 0.94 -3.41
N GLN A 85 5.99 0.88 -3.77
CA GLN A 85 5.42 1.81 -4.74
C GLN A 85 4.42 2.69 -4.01
N ILE A 86 4.65 4.00 -3.94
CA ILE A 86 3.80 4.98 -3.25
C ILE A 86 3.25 6.02 -4.23
N PRO A 87 2.07 6.61 -3.99
CA PRO A 87 1.59 7.70 -4.84
C PRO A 87 2.48 8.95 -4.69
N LEU A 88 2.85 9.57 -5.80
CA LEU A 88 3.53 10.87 -5.83
C LEU A 88 2.47 11.98 -5.73
N PHE A 89 2.60 12.83 -4.71
CA PHE A 89 1.64 13.90 -4.38
C PHE A 89 0.18 13.40 -4.31
N PRO A 90 -0.19 12.59 -3.29
CA PRO A 90 -1.49 11.92 -3.19
C PRO A 90 -2.69 12.88 -3.11
N THR A 91 -2.46 14.16 -2.86
CA THR A 91 -3.47 15.23 -2.82
C THR A 91 -3.57 16.00 -4.14
N MET A 92 -2.66 15.79 -5.08
CA MET A 92 -2.64 16.44 -6.39
C MET A 92 -3.25 15.54 -7.47
N THR A 93 -3.84 16.15 -8.49
CA THR A 93 -4.31 15.42 -9.67
C THR A 93 -3.13 15.06 -10.57
N GLY A 94 -3.26 13.96 -11.33
CA GLY A 94 -2.26 13.60 -12.32
C GLY A 94 -2.01 14.69 -13.37
N SER A 95 -3.03 15.47 -13.74
CA SER A 95 -2.87 16.59 -14.68
C SER A 95 -1.95 17.67 -14.12
N LEU A 96 -2.12 18.04 -12.84
CA LEU A 96 -1.27 19.03 -12.18
C LEU A 96 0.17 18.54 -12.07
N VAL A 97 0.39 17.28 -11.66
CA VAL A 97 1.75 16.70 -11.60
C VAL A 97 2.40 16.70 -12.98
N LYS A 98 1.64 16.39 -14.04
CA LYS A 98 2.13 16.47 -15.41
C LYS A 98 2.50 17.90 -15.79
N GLU A 99 1.68 18.89 -15.48
CA GLU A 99 1.97 20.31 -15.75
C GLU A 99 3.27 20.74 -15.07
N LEU A 100 3.42 20.43 -13.78
CA LEU A 100 4.64 20.71 -13.00
C LEU A 100 5.89 20.10 -13.64
N ASN A 101 5.80 18.87 -14.17
CA ASN A 101 6.91 18.18 -14.84
C ASN A 101 7.35 18.84 -16.16
N HIS A 102 6.55 19.73 -16.74
CA HIS A 102 6.91 20.46 -17.97
C HIS A 102 7.43 21.87 -17.70
N LEU A 103 7.36 22.37 -16.46
CA LEU A 103 7.88 23.68 -16.08
C LEU A 103 9.40 23.70 -16.13
N HIS A 104 9.97 24.86 -16.48
CA HIS A 104 11.40 25.06 -16.31
C HIS A 104 11.75 25.20 -14.83
N ARG A 105 12.99 24.85 -14.47
CA ARG A 105 13.45 24.85 -13.07
C ARG A 105 13.16 26.14 -12.30
N PRO A 106 13.35 27.36 -12.84
CA PRO A 106 13.02 28.59 -12.11
C PRO A 106 11.53 28.72 -11.78
N GLU A 107 10.66 28.31 -12.70
CA GLU A 107 9.20 28.34 -12.52
C GLU A 107 8.76 27.30 -11.50
N LEU A 108 9.36 26.10 -11.54
CA LEU A 108 9.10 25.05 -10.55
C LEU A 108 9.53 25.49 -9.14
N ILE A 109 10.69 26.13 -9.00
CA ILE A 109 11.12 26.72 -7.71
C ILE A 109 10.12 27.81 -7.28
N GLY A 110 9.69 28.65 -8.21
CA GLY A 110 8.69 29.70 -7.97
C GLY A 110 7.31 29.18 -7.57
N SER A 111 6.96 27.94 -7.93
CA SER A 111 5.68 27.32 -7.56
C SER A 111 5.56 26.93 -6.09
N GLN A 112 6.67 26.99 -5.32
CA GLN A 112 6.69 26.74 -3.87
C GLN A 112 5.99 25.43 -3.46
N LEU A 113 6.24 24.35 -4.21
CA LEU A 113 5.71 23.03 -3.87
C LEU A 113 6.13 22.62 -2.46
N ASP A 114 5.15 22.22 -1.65
CA ASP A 114 5.42 21.59 -0.37
C ASP A 114 5.89 20.15 -0.60
N VAL A 115 7.21 19.97 -0.62
CA VAL A 115 7.86 18.67 -0.90
C VAL A 115 8.21 17.90 0.36
N GLU A 116 8.19 18.54 1.53
CA GLU A 116 8.57 17.89 2.80
C GLU A 116 7.69 16.68 3.13
N PRO A 117 6.36 16.71 2.95
CA PRO A 117 5.53 15.53 3.14
C PRO A 117 5.91 14.36 2.22
N GLU A 118 6.37 14.62 1.00
CA GLU A 118 6.78 13.58 0.06
C GLU A 118 8.11 12.94 0.48
N ILE A 119 9.06 13.75 0.94
CA ILE A 119 10.34 13.28 1.48
C ILE A 119 10.07 12.42 2.74
N GLU A 120 9.28 12.90 3.69
CA GLU A 120 8.93 12.16 4.90
C GLU A 120 8.29 10.81 4.55
N ARG A 121 7.34 10.79 3.61
CA ARG A 121 6.67 9.55 3.16
C ARG A 121 7.63 8.56 2.54
N ALA A 122 8.55 9.02 1.67
CA ALA A 122 9.52 8.16 1.02
C ALA A 122 10.52 7.55 2.02
N LEU A 123 10.94 8.31 3.04
CA LEU A 123 11.83 7.80 4.08
C LEU A 123 11.12 6.83 5.04
N ALA A 124 9.88 7.15 5.42
CA ALA A 124 9.12 6.40 6.42
C ALA A 124 8.50 5.10 5.91
N ILE A 125 8.22 4.95 4.60
CA ILE A 125 7.57 3.73 4.09
C ILE A 125 8.44 2.47 4.24
N GLY A 126 9.77 2.65 4.24
CA GLY A 126 10.73 1.58 4.46
C GLY A 126 10.98 1.23 5.93
N GLU A 127 10.28 1.86 6.88
CA GLU A 127 10.38 1.55 8.30
C GLU A 127 9.28 0.56 8.72
N PRO A 128 9.62 -0.60 9.31
CA PRO A 128 8.63 -1.57 9.73
C PRO A 128 7.84 -1.07 10.95
N VAL A 129 6.52 -1.26 10.90
CA VAL A 129 5.59 -1.05 12.02
C VAL A 129 5.79 -2.11 13.09
N HIS A 130 6.15 -3.32 12.69
CA HIS A 130 6.44 -4.43 13.60
C HIS A 130 7.44 -5.37 12.92
N ALA A 131 8.25 -6.09 13.69
CA ALA A 131 9.14 -7.10 13.13
C ALA A 131 9.34 -8.26 14.10
N ASP A 132 9.30 -9.48 13.56
CA ASP A 132 9.62 -10.70 14.27
C ASP A 132 10.78 -11.45 13.57
N SER A 133 11.04 -12.70 13.98
CA SER A 133 12.11 -13.53 13.41
C SER A 133 11.88 -13.89 11.93
N SER A 134 10.63 -13.92 11.48
CA SER A 134 10.20 -14.37 10.16
C SER A 134 9.79 -13.25 9.22
N HIS A 135 9.15 -12.19 9.74
CA HIS A 135 8.53 -11.15 8.94
C HIS A 135 8.83 -9.75 9.47
N ARG A 136 8.73 -8.78 8.56
CA ARG A 136 8.60 -7.35 8.87
C ARG A 136 7.25 -6.88 8.35
N ILE A 137 6.51 -6.17 9.19
CA ILE A 137 5.19 -5.63 8.87
C ILE A 137 5.36 -4.17 8.48
N TYR A 138 4.94 -3.83 7.28
CA TYR A 138 4.97 -2.47 6.77
C TYR A 138 3.54 -1.97 6.58
N PHE A 139 3.41 -0.65 6.44
CA PHE A 139 2.19 -0.11 5.85
C PHE A 139 2.07 -0.54 4.40
N VAL A 140 0.83 -0.73 3.93
CA VAL A 140 0.54 -0.82 2.49
C VAL A 140 1.01 0.45 1.80
N SER A 141 1.66 0.29 0.66
CA SER A 141 2.31 1.36 -0.09
C SER A 141 1.39 1.99 -1.15
N ASN A 142 0.38 1.25 -1.64
CA ASN A 142 -0.53 1.72 -2.70
C ASN A 142 -1.91 1.05 -2.63
N ALA A 143 -2.85 1.57 -3.43
CA ALA A 143 -4.22 1.07 -3.51
C ALA A 143 -4.32 -0.39 -4.03
N PHE A 144 -3.36 -0.86 -4.82
CA PHE A 144 -3.37 -2.24 -5.32
C PHE A 144 -3.16 -3.25 -4.18
N GLU A 145 -2.17 -3.00 -3.30
CA GLU A 145 -1.96 -3.81 -2.10
C GLU A 145 -3.16 -3.78 -1.15
N VAL A 146 -3.82 -2.61 -1.06
CA VAL A 146 -5.06 -2.46 -0.29
C VAL A 146 -6.17 -3.36 -0.86
N SER A 147 -6.37 -3.37 -2.18
CA SER A 147 -7.34 -4.25 -2.84
C SER A 147 -7.02 -5.74 -2.59
N LEU A 148 -5.73 -6.13 -2.61
CA LEU A 148 -5.31 -7.49 -2.25
C LEU A 148 -5.75 -7.86 -0.83
N ASN A 149 -5.53 -6.95 0.14
CA ASN A 149 -5.97 -7.17 1.51
C ASN A 149 -7.50 -7.23 1.66
N VAL A 150 -8.26 -6.40 0.93
CA VAL A 150 -9.73 -6.44 0.93
C VAL A 150 -10.23 -7.80 0.45
N MET A 151 -9.69 -8.31 -0.66
CA MET A 151 -10.03 -9.63 -1.19
C MET A 151 -9.66 -10.74 -0.22
N GLU A 152 -8.45 -10.69 0.35
CA GLU A 152 -7.95 -11.72 1.25
C GLU A 152 -8.74 -11.79 2.56
N TRP A 153 -9.13 -10.66 3.13
CA TRP A 153 -9.99 -10.63 4.31
C TRP A 153 -11.35 -11.28 4.03
N ASN A 154 -11.99 -10.92 2.90
CA ASN A 154 -13.29 -11.47 2.52
C ASN A 154 -13.22 -12.98 2.22
N ARG A 155 -12.16 -13.42 1.56
CA ARG A 155 -11.91 -14.83 1.27
C ARG A 155 -11.71 -15.62 2.55
N SER A 156 -10.86 -15.12 3.44
CA SER A 156 -10.48 -15.82 4.67
C SER A 156 -11.64 -15.94 5.65
N THR A 157 -12.38 -14.84 5.87
CA THR A 157 -13.54 -14.81 6.79
C THR A 157 -14.77 -15.55 6.27
N ALA A 158 -14.80 -15.93 4.99
CA ALA A 158 -15.84 -16.79 4.45
C ALA A 158 -15.67 -18.28 4.85
N SER A 159 -14.47 -18.68 5.27
CA SER A 159 -14.23 -20.04 5.77
C SER A 159 -14.59 -20.17 7.25
N SER A 160 -15.01 -21.35 7.69
CA SER A 160 -15.34 -21.61 9.09
C SER A 160 -14.16 -21.35 10.04
N ASP A 161 -12.94 -21.74 9.64
CA ASP A 161 -11.74 -21.54 10.43
C ASP A 161 -11.35 -20.06 10.48
N GLY A 162 -11.43 -19.36 9.35
CA GLY A 162 -11.15 -17.92 9.31
C GLY A 162 -12.19 -17.10 10.06
N ALA A 163 -13.47 -17.45 9.98
CA ALA A 163 -14.53 -16.81 10.78
C ALA A 163 -14.29 -16.99 12.29
N ARG A 164 -13.91 -18.21 12.71
CA ARG A 164 -13.56 -18.51 14.11
C ARG A 164 -12.34 -17.72 14.58
N LEU A 165 -11.28 -17.67 13.75
CA LEU A 165 -10.05 -16.96 14.06
C LEU A 165 -10.27 -15.44 14.13
N TRP A 166 -11.07 -14.89 13.22
CA TRP A 166 -11.41 -13.47 13.21
C TRP A 166 -12.27 -13.09 14.43
N GLY A 167 -13.29 -13.91 14.74
CA GLY A 167 -14.27 -13.63 15.78
C GLY A 167 -15.15 -12.43 15.47
N LYS A 168 -15.93 -11.95 16.45
CA LYS A 168 -16.77 -10.76 16.27
C LYS A 168 -16.02 -9.51 16.72
N ARG A 169 -15.80 -8.56 15.80
CA ARG A 169 -15.00 -7.34 16.07
C ARG A 169 -15.78 -6.06 15.83
N THR A 170 -15.52 -5.05 16.66
CA THR A 170 -16.15 -3.73 16.49
C THR A 170 -15.33 -2.88 15.54
N VAL A 171 -15.94 -2.40 14.46
CA VAL A 171 -15.24 -1.68 13.39
C VAL A 171 -15.93 -0.35 13.11
N THR A 172 -15.12 0.71 13.01
CA THR A 172 -15.58 2.07 12.65
C THR A 172 -15.24 2.41 11.20
N PHE A 173 -14.02 2.09 10.76
CA PHE A 173 -13.47 2.50 9.47
C PHE A 173 -13.32 1.28 8.54
N PHE A 174 -13.97 1.35 7.39
CA PHE A 174 -13.94 0.32 6.35
C PHE A 174 -13.26 0.87 5.10
N VAL A 175 -12.53 0.03 4.39
CA VAL A 175 -12.01 0.35 3.05
C VAL A 175 -12.94 -0.24 2.02
N TYR A 176 -13.24 0.52 0.97
CA TYR A 176 -13.97 0.06 -0.21
C TYR A 176 -13.00 -0.22 -1.37
N ASP A 177 -13.09 -1.41 -1.95
CA ASP A 177 -12.39 -1.73 -3.20
C ASP A 177 -13.35 -1.60 -4.40
N PRO A 178 -13.17 -0.61 -5.30
CA PRO A 178 -14.08 -0.38 -6.41
C PRO A 178 -14.12 -1.54 -7.42
N ARG A 179 -13.05 -2.33 -7.52
CA ARG A 179 -12.94 -3.41 -8.51
C ARG A 179 -13.74 -4.64 -8.10
N SER A 180 -13.55 -5.11 -6.87
CA SER A 180 -14.34 -6.23 -6.33
C SER A 180 -15.71 -5.80 -5.79
N GLN A 181 -15.91 -4.49 -5.58
CA GLN A 181 -17.08 -3.92 -4.92
C GLN A 181 -17.28 -4.44 -3.49
N LEU A 182 -16.20 -4.86 -2.84
CA LEU A 182 -16.19 -5.38 -1.48
C LEU A 182 -15.69 -4.32 -0.49
N PHE A 183 -15.97 -4.59 0.79
CA PHE A 183 -15.46 -3.81 1.90
C PHE A 183 -14.60 -4.70 2.81
N ALA A 184 -13.71 -4.08 3.59
CA ALA A 184 -13.00 -4.76 4.66
C ALA A 184 -12.59 -3.77 5.77
N PRO A 185 -12.31 -4.23 7.00
CA PRO A 185 -11.83 -3.37 8.08
C PRO A 185 -10.49 -2.70 7.71
N SER A 186 -10.45 -1.37 7.82
CA SER A 186 -9.26 -0.58 7.44
C SER A 186 -7.97 -1.01 8.14
N LYS A 187 -8.05 -1.37 9.42
CA LYS A 187 -6.90 -1.86 10.20
C LYS A 187 -6.28 -3.11 9.57
N PHE A 188 -7.09 -4.04 9.05
CA PHE A 188 -6.57 -5.22 8.35
C PHE A 188 -5.92 -4.82 7.01
N CYS A 189 -6.54 -3.86 6.31
CA CYS A 189 -6.10 -3.43 4.99
C CYS A 189 -4.87 -2.52 5.01
N ALA A 190 -4.48 -1.94 6.15
CA ALA A 190 -3.42 -0.94 6.22
C ALA A 190 -2.00 -1.51 6.24
N PHE A 191 -1.84 -2.83 6.40
CA PHE A 191 -0.52 -3.43 6.64
C PHE A 191 -0.25 -4.61 5.71
N ILE A 192 1.02 -4.89 5.46
CA ILE A 192 1.49 -6.04 4.68
C ILE A 192 2.69 -6.70 5.36
N PRO A 193 2.72 -8.04 5.43
CA PRO A 193 3.92 -8.77 5.83
C PRO A 193 4.88 -8.87 4.66
N VAL A 194 6.16 -8.66 4.95
CA VAL A 194 7.28 -8.91 4.03
C VAL A 194 8.22 -9.90 4.71
N SER A 195 8.42 -11.05 4.08
CA SER A 195 9.29 -12.11 4.59
C SER A 195 10.74 -11.62 4.71
N ARG A 196 11.41 -11.99 5.81
CA ARG A 196 12.86 -11.82 5.96
C ARG A 196 13.66 -12.90 5.24
N ILE A 197 13.02 -14.03 4.94
CA ILE A 197 13.63 -15.17 4.26
C ILE A 197 13.31 -15.04 2.77
N VAL A 198 14.33 -15.11 1.92
CA VAL A 198 14.15 -15.21 0.47
C VAL A 198 13.31 -16.45 0.19
N GLU A 199 12.09 -16.25 -0.27
CA GLU A 199 11.21 -17.35 -0.62
C GLU A 199 11.79 -18.03 -1.87
N SER A 200 11.95 -19.36 -1.83
CA SER A 200 12.28 -20.12 -3.03
C SER A 200 11.29 -19.78 -4.14
N LEU A 201 11.78 -19.43 -5.33
CA LEU A 201 10.92 -19.20 -6.50
C LEU A 201 10.25 -20.50 -7.00
N ALA A 202 10.47 -21.65 -6.33
CA ALA A 202 9.85 -22.91 -6.67
C ALA A 202 8.31 -22.80 -6.73
N PRO A 203 7.67 -23.28 -7.81
CA PRO A 203 6.24 -23.08 -8.07
C PRO A 203 5.29 -23.85 -7.14
N GLU A 204 5.79 -24.70 -6.23
CA GLU A 204 4.96 -25.69 -5.53
C GLU A 204 4.21 -25.22 -4.28
N SER A 205 4.43 -24.01 -3.78
CA SER A 205 3.63 -23.53 -2.65
C SER A 205 2.28 -23.00 -3.12
N LYS A 206 1.30 -23.93 -3.22
CA LYS A 206 -0.12 -23.59 -3.24
C LYS A 206 -0.43 -22.66 -2.07
N GLY A 207 -0.89 -21.44 -2.36
CA GLY A 207 -1.37 -20.50 -1.35
C GLY A 207 -0.40 -19.38 -0.93
N ARG A 208 0.52 -18.93 -1.79
CA ARG A 208 1.33 -17.74 -1.47
C ARG A 208 0.44 -16.51 -1.35
N VAL A 209 0.35 -15.98 -0.13
CA VAL A 209 -0.44 -14.79 0.18
C VAL A 209 0.35 -13.54 -0.26
N LEU A 210 -0.31 -12.66 -1.01
CA LEU A 210 0.27 -11.42 -1.54
C LEU A 210 0.04 -10.20 -0.62
N GLY A 211 -0.51 -10.43 0.58
CA GLY A 211 -0.94 -9.39 1.51
C GLY A 211 -1.08 -9.93 2.94
N MET A 212 -1.83 -9.21 3.77
CA MET A 212 -2.11 -9.58 5.15
C MET A 212 -2.99 -10.83 5.24
N THR A 213 -2.71 -11.73 6.18
CA THR A 213 -3.54 -12.91 6.48
C THR A 213 -4.21 -12.79 7.84
N LEU A 214 -5.31 -13.53 8.07
CA LEU A 214 -5.93 -13.58 9.40
C LEU A 214 -4.99 -14.12 10.50
N PRO A 215 -4.21 -15.21 10.29
CA PRO A 215 -3.25 -15.67 11.29
C PRO A 215 -2.24 -14.60 11.71
N TYR A 216 -1.60 -13.92 10.73
CA TYR A 216 -0.64 -12.86 11.04
C TYR A 216 -1.30 -11.65 11.68
N TYR A 217 -2.46 -11.23 11.17
CA TYR A 217 -3.20 -10.12 11.75
C TYR A 217 -3.52 -10.38 13.23
N CYS A 218 -4.06 -11.56 13.55
CA CYS A 218 -4.47 -11.89 14.91
C CYS A 218 -3.30 -12.11 15.87
N SER A 219 -2.10 -12.50 15.39
CA SER A 219 -0.92 -12.64 16.24
C SER A 219 -0.33 -11.30 16.67
N ILE A 220 -0.50 -10.24 15.86
CA ILE A 220 0.04 -8.89 16.14
C ILE A 220 -0.95 -8.05 16.96
N ASP A 221 -2.24 -8.15 16.63
CA ASP A 221 -3.29 -7.18 17.00
C ASP A 221 -3.42 -6.86 18.49
N ALA A 222 -3.07 -7.79 19.38
CA ALA A 222 -3.19 -7.60 20.82
C ALA A 222 -2.02 -6.85 21.48
N ASN A 223 -0.83 -6.83 20.84
CA ASN A 223 0.43 -6.48 21.53
C ASN A 223 1.22 -5.32 20.90
N GLU A 224 0.79 -4.77 19.76
CA GLU A 224 1.52 -3.70 19.06
C GLU A 224 0.67 -2.41 18.97
N PRO A 225 0.97 -1.36 19.78
CA PRO A 225 0.21 -0.11 19.79
C PRO A 225 0.19 0.62 18.44
N ARG A 226 1.22 0.44 17.60
CA ARG A 226 1.27 1.03 16.25
C ARG A 226 0.34 0.32 15.27
N PHE A 227 -0.08 -0.90 15.61
CA PHE A 227 -1.11 -1.63 14.91
C PHE A 227 -2.47 -1.21 15.48
N ASP A 228 -2.93 -0.02 15.08
CA ASP A 228 -4.18 0.60 15.57
C ASP A 228 -5.06 1.10 14.41
N GLY A 229 -6.39 1.14 14.64
CA GLY A 229 -7.36 1.58 13.63
C GLY A 229 -7.28 3.09 13.33
N GLY A 230 -6.93 3.92 14.31
CA GLY A 230 -6.68 5.34 14.12
C GLY A 230 -5.39 5.61 13.34
N VAL A 231 -4.33 4.82 13.61
CA VAL A 231 -3.08 4.84 12.84
C VAL A 231 -3.33 4.42 11.38
N ALA A 232 -4.04 3.32 11.17
CA ALA A 232 -4.45 2.86 9.84
C ALA A 232 -5.20 3.96 9.08
N ARG A 233 -6.21 4.59 9.71
CA ARG A 233 -6.96 5.70 9.10
C ARG A 233 -6.04 6.86 8.70
N LYS A 234 -5.14 7.31 9.58
CA LYS A 234 -4.21 8.41 9.26
C LYS A 234 -3.34 8.07 8.05
N HIS A 235 -2.81 6.84 7.98
CA HIS A 235 -2.03 6.36 6.85
C HIS A 235 -2.82 6.46 5.53
N PHE A 236 -4.06 5.96 5.50
CA PHE A 236 -4.91 6.04 4.31
C PHE A 236 -5.12 7.49 3.83
N LEU A 237 -5.46 8.41 4.73
CA LEU A 237 -5.77 9.80 4.37
C LEU A 237 -4.52 10.59 3.98
N GLN A 238 -3.46 10.49 4.78
CA GLN A 238 -2.29 11.36 4.67
C GLN A 238 -1.25 10.82 3.70
N ARG A 239 -1.14 9.50 3.55
CA ARG A 239 -0.04 8.87 2.78
C ARG A 239 -0.49 8.19 1.49
N LEU A 240 -1.77 7.82 1.39
CA LEU A 240 -2.33 7.16 0.21
C LEU A 240 -3.38 8.00 -0.52
N GLY A 241 -3.78 9.17 0.01
CA GLY A 241 -4.76 10.06 -0.63
C GLY A 241 -6.20 9.55 -0.59
N TYR A 242 -6.53 8.59 0.28
CA TYR A 242 -7.91 8.11 0.41
C TYR A 242 -8.81 9.23 0.95
N ARG A 243 -10.09 9.17 0.58
CA ARG A 243 -11.14 10.04 1.13
C ARG A 243 -11.95 9.28 2.17
N LEU A 244 -12.29 9.95 3.26
CA LEU A 244 -13.18 9.40 4.29
C LEU A 244 -14.58 9.97 4.11
N LEU A 245 -15.58 9.13 3.91
CA LEU A 245 -16.99 9.53 3.89
C LEU A 245 -17.76 8.80 5.00
N PRO A 246 -18.60 9.49 5.78
CA PRO A 246 -19.65 8.83 6.55
C PRO A 246 -20.54 8.00 5.61
N LEU A 247 -20.98 6.82 6.04
CA LEU A 247 -21.82 5.96 5.19
C LEU A 247 -23.10 6.68 4.72
N SER A 248 -23.69 7.50 5.59
CA SER A 248 -24.88 8.33 5.30
C SER A 248 -24.67 9.33 4.16
N GLU A 249 -23.44 9.72 3.88
CA GLU A 249 -23.07 10.67 2.82
C GLU A 249 -22.65 9.98 1.52
N ALA A 250 -22.76 8.64 1.44
CA ALA A 250 -22.45 7.85 0.26
C ALA A 250 -23.64 6.95 -0.13
N PRO A 251 -24.72 7.52 -0.73
CA PRO A 251 -25.94 6.77 -1.06
C PRO A 251 -25.67 5.53 -1.94
N GLY A 252 -24.86 5.69 -3.00
CA GLY A 252 -24.49 4.59 -3.90
C GLY A 252 -23.66 3.47 -3.24
N LEU A 253 -23.02 3.74 -2.09
CA LEU A 253 -22.29 2.74 -1.31
C LEU A 253 -23.13 2.14 -0.17
N SER A 254 -24.12 2.87 0.36
CA SER A 254 -24.91 2.44 1.52
C SER A 254 -25.56 1.08 1.30
N MET A 255 -26.31 0.93 0.21
CA MET A 255 -26.98 -0.35 -0.13
C MET A 255 -25.98 -1.49 -0.34
N ARG A 256 -24.82 -1.20 -0.95
CA ARG A 256 -23.76 -2.19 -1.17
C ARG A 256 -23.13 -2.63 0.15
N PHE A 257 -22.87 -1.68 1.02
CA PHE A 257 -22.32 -1.92 2.35
C PHE A 257 -23.28 -2.75 3.20
N GLU A 258 -24.58 -2.43 3.20
CA GLU A 258 -25.60 -3.19 3.93
C GLU A 258 -25.74 -4.63 3.43
N ARG A 259 -25.73 -4.83 2.10
CA ARG A 259 -25.74 -6.16 1.50
C ARG A 259 -24.50 -6.96 1.89
N TRP A 260 -23.33 -6.34 1.81
CA TRP A 260 -22.08 -6.97 2.24
C TRP A 260 -22.09 -7.29 3.75
N LEU A 261 -22.56 -6.36 4.58
CA LEU A 261 -22.60 -6.52 6.03
C LEU A 261 -23.58 -7.63 6.45
N THR A 262 -24.70 -7.78 5.76
CA THR A 262 -25.65 -8.89 6.01
C THR A 262 -24.96 -10.25 5.91
N VAL A 263 -24.06 -10.42 4.93
CA VAL A 263 -23.26 -11.64 4.74
C VAL A 263 -22.15 -11.79 5.80
N ARG A 264 -21.72 -10.68 6.42
CA ARG A 264 -20.57 -10.62 7.36
C ARG A 264 -20.94 -10.29 8.80
N ASN A 265 -22.24 -10.26 9.14
CA ASN A 265 -22.75 -9.75 10.41
C ASN A 265 -22.26 -10.54 11.64
N ASP A 266 -21.92 -11.82 11.45
CA ASP A 266 -21.37 -12.65 12.53
C ASP A 266 -19.96 -12.21 12.93
N GLY A 267 -19.17 -11.70 11.97
CA GLY A 267 -17.80 -11.25 12.18
C GLY A 267 -17.65 -9.75 12.48
N ILE A 268 -18.69 -8.95 12.25
CA ILE A 268 -18.60 -7.48 12.35
C ILE A 268 -19.70 -6.93 13.25
N ARG A 269 -19.30 -6.06 14.18
CA ARG A 269 -20.19 -5.12 14.88
C ARG A 269 -19.84 -3.71 14.43
N ILE A 270 -20.81 -2.95 13.94
CA ILE A 270 -20.60 -1.54 13.61
C ILE A 270 -20.45 -0.75 14.91
N HIS A 271 -19.44 0.12 14.98
CA HIS A 271 -19.22 0.98 16.13
C HIS A 271 -20.38 2.01 16.29
N PRO A 272 -20.75 2.43 17.51
CA PRO A 272 -21.81 3.41 17.75
C PRO A 272 -21.63 4.77 17.05
N ARG A 273 -20.39 5.10 16.67
CA ARG A 273 -20.05 6.31 15.88
C ARG A 273 -20.36 6.18 14.39
N HIS A 274 -21.11 5.15 13.99
CA HIS A 274 -21.46 4.79 12.62
C HIS A 274 -20.26 4.39 11.75
N ALA A 275 -20.55 3.71 10.64
CA ALA A 275 -19.56 3.28 9.68
C ALA A 275 -19.04 4.46 8.85
N HIS A 276 -17.73 4.52 8.67
CA HIS A 276 -17.07 5.44 7.76
C HIS A 276 -16.30 4.66 6.71
N ILE A 277 -16.39 5.10 5.46
CA ILE A 277 -15.83 4.42 4.30
C ILE A 277 -14.64 5.21 3.77
N LEU A 278 -13.50 4.54 3.68
CA LEU A 278 -12.28 4.97 3.02
C LEU A 278 -12.36 4.58 1.55
N ILE A 279 -12.29 5.57 0.68
CA ILE A 279 -12.42 5.44 -0.77
C ILE A 279 -11.09 5.81 -1.41
N PRO A 280 -10.55 5.00 -2.34
CA PRO A 280 -9.28 5.32 -2.98
C PRO A 280 -9.35 6.66 -3.74
N PRO A 281 -8.22 7.37 -3.85
CA PRO A 281 -8.14 8.50 -4.76
C PRO A 281 -8.49 8.00 -6.17
N HIS A 282 -9.10 8.83 -7.02
CA HIS A 282 -9.50 8.50 -8.41
C HIS A 282 -10.78 7.67 -8.58
N VAL A 283 -11.41 7.17 -7.51
CA VAL A 283 -12.76 6.58 -7.61
C VAL A 283 -13.82 7.68 -7.58
N THR A 284 -14.51 7.84 -8.70
CA THR A 284 -15.79 8.54 -8.73
C THR A 284 -16.88 7.55 -8.35
N LEU A 285 -17.59 7.82 -7.26
CA LEU A 285 -18.73 7.00 -6.88
C LEU A 285 -19.88 7.30 -7.85
N PRO A 286 -20.62 6.27 -8.31
CA PRO A 286 -21.89 6.52 -8.98
C PRO A 286 -22.82 7.29 -8.02
N ALA A 287 -23.51 8.29 -8.57
CA ALA A 287 -24.53 9.07 -7.87
C ALA A 287 -25.67 8.15 -7.38
#